data_AF-A0A958CQT3-F1
#
_entry.id   AF-A0A958CQT3-F1
#
_cell.length_a   1.000
_cell.length_b   1.000
_cell.length_c   1.000
_cell.angle_alpha   90.00
_cell.angle_beta   90.00
_cell.angle_gamma   90.00
#
_symmetry.space_group_name_H-M   'P 1'
#
loop_
_entity.id
_entity.type
_entity.pdbx_description
1 polymer ?
#
loop_
_entity_poly.entity_id
_entity_poly.type
_entity_poly.pdbx_seq_one_letter_code
_entity_poly.pdbx_strand_id
1 'polypeptide(L)'
;MNATPPPAKPTKRPLPWALITFAALAMCSLVTLMAVLTGGNLDEFKSGPSWTPVAPAAESVQASRPEGQSFASGDPVTIAYDGGVNLRRTPGYQNKPAGDTLRTVSAGAPGTITGGPVDLDGLRWWQVRFAADEGWMAERSSQGRLLLELAGP
;
A
#
# COMPACT_ATOMS: atom_id res chain seq x y z
N MET A 1 -14.59 -27.26 61.91
CA MET A 1 -14.14 -27.57 60.54
C MET A 1 -14.11 -26.26 59.78
N ASN A 2 -12.95 -25.73 59.39
CA ASN A 2 -12.84 -24.43 58.73
C ASN A 2 -12.39 -24.66 57.28
N ALA A 3 -13.29 -24.47 56.33
CA ALA A 3 -13.04 -24.72 54.91
C ALA A 3 -12.32 -23.51 54.28
N THR A 4 -11.10 -23.75 53.78
CA THR A 4 -10.30 -22.79 53.03
C THR A 4 -11.00 -22.41 51.72
N PRO A 5 -11.13 -21.13 51.36
CA PRO A 5 -11.65 -20.73 50.05
C PRO A 5 -10.68 -21.11 48.91
N PRO A 6 -11.18 -21.48 47.72
CA PRO A 6 -10.35 -21.87 46.57
C PRO A 6 -9.57 -20.70 45.96
N PRO A 7 -8.39 -20.94 45.35
CA PRO A 7 -7.53 -19.89 44.82
C PRO A 7 -8.12 -19.21 43.57
N ALA A 8 -7.97 -17.88 43.50
CA ALA A 8 -8.39 -17.05 42.37
C ALA A 8 -7.57 -17.30 41.11
N LYS A 9 -8.22 -17.31 39.93
CA LYS A 9 -7.57 -17.51 38.62
C LYS A 9 -6.74 -16.27 38.22
N PRO A 10 -5.54 -16.43 37.64
CA PRO A 10 -4.72 -15.29 37.22
C PRO A 10 -5.31 -14.56 36.01
N THR A 11 -5.63 -13.28 36.20
CA THR A 11 -6.09 -12.33 35.18
C THR A 11 -4.92 -11.89 34.29
N LYS A 12 -4.96 -12.21 32.98
CA LYS A 12 -3.96 -11.72 32.02
C LYS A 12 -4.16 -10.22 31.78
N ARG A 13 -3.18 -9.40 32.18
CA ARG A 13 -3.12 -7.97 31.86
C ARG A 13 -2.55 -7.79 30.45
N PRO A 14 -3.17 -7.01 29.55
CA PRO A 14 -2.57 -6.70 28.26
C PRO A 14 -1.35 -5.78 28.45
N LEU A 15 -0.29 -6.04 27.70
CA LEU A 15 0.94 -5.24 27.71
C LEU A 15 0.69 -3.80 27.22
N PRO A 16 1.32 -2.78 27.82
CA PRO A 16 1.22 -1.40 27.36
C PRO A 16 2.02 -1.21 26.05
N TRP A 17 1.35 -0.68 25.01
CA TRP A 17 1.85 -0.34 23.66
C TRP A 17 3.05 0.63 23.64
N ALA A 18 3.44 1.22 24.77
CA ALA A 18 4.36 2.35 24.87
C ALA A 18 5.86 2.05 24.64
N LEU A 19 6.25 0.95 24.00
CA LEU A 19 7.67 0.59 23.79
C LEU A 19 8.10 0.37 22.32
N ILE A 20 7.25 0.64 21.33
CA ILE A 20 7.62 0.54 19.90
C ILE A 20 7.81 1.95 19.31
N THR A 21 8.77 2.73 19.82
CA THR A 21 9.04 4.09 19.31
C THR A 21 10.48 4.41 18.91
N PHE A 22 11.50 3.54 19.02
CA PHE A 22 12.88 4.07 18.89
C PHE A 22 13.98 3.27 18.15
N ALA A 23 13.73 2.15 17.47
CA ALA A 23 14.82 1.30 16.96
C ALA A 23 14.79 0.93 15.47
N ALA A 24 14.35 1.83 14.58
CA ALA A 24 14.41 1.59 13.13
C ALA A 24 14.84 2.80 12.29
N LEU A 25 15.53 3.77 12.90
CA LEU A 25 16.00 4.98 12.21
C LEU A 25 17.53 5.02 11.98
N ALA A 26 18.24 3.88 12.08
CA ALA A 26 19.71 3.91 12.19
C ALA A 26 20.52 3.09 11.17
N MET A 27 19.94 2.31 10.24
CA MET A 27 20.76 1.48 9.33
C MET A 27 20.17 1.30 7.92
N CYS A 28 20.00 2.39 7.18
CA CYS A 28 19.75 2.31 5.73
C CYS A 28 20.36 3.48 4.94
N SER A 29 21.53 4.00 5.36
CA SER A 29 22.15 5.17 4.69
C SER A 29 23.66 5.07 4.45
N LEU A 30 24.30 3.89 4.51
CA LEU A 30 25.77 3.82 4.44
C LEU A 30 26.39 2.72 3.55
N VAL A 31 25.65 2.04 2.67
CA VAL A 31 26.22 0.96 1.82
C VAL A 31 26.28 1.29 0.32
N THR A 32 25.70 2.39 -0.16
CA THR A 32 25.63 2.66 -1.61
C THR A 32 26.74 3.57 -2.18
N LEU A 33 27.70 4.05 -1.39
CA LEU A 33 28.60 5.15 -1.80
C LEU A 33 30.02 4.77 -2.28
N MET A 34 30.44 3.49 -2.29
CA MET A 34 31.86 3.13 -2.56
C MET A 34 32.11 2.21 -3.77
N ALA A 35 31.29 2.30 -4.84
CA ALA A 35 31.52 1.55 -6.08
C ALA A 35 31.93 2.43 -7.28
N VAL A 36 32.29 3.70 -7.05
CA VAL A 36 32.82 4.63 -8.07
C VAL A 36 34.28 4.86 -7.80
N LEU A 37 35.17 3.97 -8.28
CA LEU A 37 36.59 4.24 -8.58
C LEU A 37 37.26 2.92 -8.99
N THR A 38 37.42 2.66 -10.29
CA THR A 38 38.64 2.14 -10.96
C THR A 38 38.30 1.76 -12.41
N GLY A 39 38.89 2.45 -13.39
CA GLY A 39 39.17 1.89 -14.72
C GLY A 39 38.47 2.52 -15.93
N GLY A 40 38.84 3.74 -16.33
CA GLY A 40 38.52 4.30 -17.66
C GLY A 40 39.78 4.42 -18.52
N ASN A 41 39.81 3.76 -19.68
CA ASN A 41 40.86 3.86 -20.70
C ASN A 41 40.43 4.92 -21.75
N LEU A 42 41.35 5.81 -22.19
CA LEU A 42 41.02 7.05 -22.93
C LEU A 42 41.19 6.98 -24.46
N ASP A 43 41.42 5.81 -25.06
CA ASP A 43 41.91 5.75 -26.46
C ASP A 43 40.88 5.34 -27.53
N GLU A 44 39.59 5.20 -27.22
CA GLU A 44 38.61 4.69 -28.19
C GLU A 44 37.61 5.76 -28.69
N PHE A 45 38.08 6.97 -29.00
CA PHE A 45 37.24 8.08 -29.49
C PHE A 45 37.34 8.37 -31.01
N LYS A 46 37.80 7.40 -31.80
CA LYS A 46 37.82 7.52 -33.26
C LYS A 46 37.60 6.14 -33.90
N SER A 47 36.33 5.82 -34.24
CA SER A 47 35.92 5.33 -35.59
C SER A 47 34.63 4.47 -35.58
N GLY A 48 33.48 5.12 -35.85
CA GLY A 48 32.26 4.58 -36.52
C GLY A 48 31.36 3.58 -35.77
N PRO A 49 30.21 3.18 -36.36
CA PRO A 49 29.21 3.94 -37.13
C PRO A 49 28.10 4.47 -36.20
N SER A 50 27.15 5.25 -36.73
CA SER A 50 25.98 5.78 -36.03
C SER A 50 25.06 4.68 -35.47
N TRP A 51 25.42 4.11 -34.33
CA TRP A 51 24.45 3.67 -33.35
C TRP A 51 24.42 4.78 -32.32
N THR A 52 23.40 5.64 -32.40
CA THR A 52 22.87 6.19 -31.16
C THR A 52 22.77 5.00 -30.21
N PRO A 53 23.31 5.04 -28.97
CA PRO A 53 22.63 4.26 -27.96
C PRO A 53 21.17 4.69 -28.14
N VAL A 54 20.28 3.74 -28.44
CA VAL A 54 18.92 3.91 -27.96
C VAL A 54 19.16 4.15 -26.48
N ALA A 55 19.19 5.44 -26.09
CA ALA A 55 19.03 5.79 -24.72
C ALA A 55 17.84 4.94 -24.29
N PRO A 56 17.87 4.30 -23.12
CA PRO A 56 16.62 3.96 -22.48
C PRO A 56 15.89 5.27 -22.13
N ALA A 57 15.54 6.09 -23.13
CA ALA A 57 14.40 6.98 -23.17
C ALA A 57 13.12 6.12 -23.18
N ALA A 58 13.09 5.13 -22.29
CA ALA A 58 12.09 4.11 -22.17
C ALA A 58 12.12 3.37 -20.80
N GLU A 59 13.12 3.54 -19.93
CA GLU A 59 13.07 3.00 -18.56
C GLU A 59 12.45 4.00 -17.58
N SER A 60 11.23 4.40 -17.90
CA SER A 60 10.16 4.80 -16.97
C SER A 60 8.87 5.16 -17.72
N VAL A 61 8.67 4.64 -18.93
CA VAL A 61 7.34 4.64 -19.54
C VAL A 61 6.63 3.40 -19.00
N GLN A 62 5.56 3.63 -18.23
CA GLN A 62 4.64 2.66 -17.66
C GLN A 62 4.11 1.66 -18.73
N ALA A 63 4.91 0.67 -19.09
CA ALA A 63 4.55 -0.37 -20.05
C ALA A 63 3.90 -1.55 -19.32
N SER A 64 2.71 -1.34 -18.73
CA SER A 64 1.71 -2.36 -18.37
C SER A 64 0.58 -1.72 -17.56
N ARG A 65 -0.62 -1.57 -18.13
CA ARG A 65 -1.83 -1.37 -17.33
C ARG A 65 -2.78 -2.53 -17.53
N PRO A 66 -2.37 -3.71 -17.03
CA PRO A 66 -3.19 -4.50 -16.12
C PRO A 66 -2.33 -4.91 -14.89
N GLU A 67 -2.95 -5.12 -13.73
CA GLU A 67 -2.27 -5.36 -12.43
C GLU A 67 -1.50 -4.12 -11.88
N GLY A 68 -2.18 -3.20 -11.18
CA GLY A 68 -1.51 -2.11 -10.44
C GLY A 68 -1.76 -0.70 -10.98
N GLN A 69 -3.02 -0.23 -10.92
CA GLN A 69 -3.25 1.20 -10.98
C GLN A 69 -2.69 1.80 -9.70
N SER A 70 -1.46 2.32 -9.76
CA SER A 70 -0.88 3.03 -8.63
C SER A 70 -1.57 4.38 -8.53
N PHE A 71 -2.41 4.55 -7.52
CA PHE A 71 -3.05 5.82 -7.23
C PHE A 71 -2.07 6.77 -6.54
N ALA A 72 -2.22 8.06 -6.80
CA ALA A 72 -1.62 9.14 -6.03
C ALA A 72 -2.68 9.77 -5.11
N SER A 73 -2.22 10.40 -4.02
CA SER A 73 -3.12 11.21 -3.19
C SER A 73 -3.66 12.39 -4.01
N GLY A 74 -4.97 12.60 -3.96
CA GLY A 74 -5.69 13.57 -4.78
C GLY A 74 -6.30 12.99 -6.05
N ASP A 75 -5.97 11.75 -6.43
CA ASP A 75 -6.53 11.15 -7.64
C ASP A 75 -8.05 10.91 -7.49
N PRO A 76 -8.84 11.30 -8.50
CA PRO A 76 -10.25 10.94 -8.54
C PRO A 76 -10.38 9.44 -8.88
N VAL A 77 -11.24 8.75 -8.16
CA VAL A 77 -11.46 7.31 -8.30
C VAL A 77 -12.94 6.98 -8.35
N THR A 78 -13.26 5.85 -8.98
CA THR A 78 -14.61 5.27 -9.02
C THR A 78 -14.59 3.81 -8.60
N ILE A 79 -15.74 3.34 -8.12
CA ILE A 79 -15.92 1.92 -7.82
C ILE A 79 -16.16 1.15 -9.13
N ALA A 80 -15.21 0.29 -9.50
CA ALA A 80 -15.29 -0.53 -10.71
C ALA A 80 -16.20 -1.76 -10.54
N TYR A 81 -16.49 -2.17 -9.30
CA TYR A 81 -17.24 -3.40 -9.02
C TYR A 81 -18.73 -3.16 -8.77
N ASP A 82 -19.59 -3.74 -9.61
CA ASP A 82 -21.06 -3.68 -9.56
C ASP A 82 -21.68 -4.17 -8.25
N GLY A 83 -21.03 -5.10 -7.54
CA GLY A 83 -21.54 -5.62 -6.26
C GLY A 83 -21.35 -4.67 -5.09
N GLY A 84 -20.70 -3.52 -5.31
CA GLY A 84 -20.34 -2.57 -4.27
C GLY A 84 -19.13 -3.00 -3.46
N VAL A 85 -18.45 -2.03 -2.86
CA VAL A 85 -17.20 -2.23 -2.14
C VAL A 85 -17.31 -1.62 -0.75
N ASN A 86 -16.84 -2.36 0.25
CA ASN A 86 -16.87 -1.92 1.64
C ASN A 86 -15.81 -0.85 1.90
N LEU A 87 -16.25 0.32 2.35
CA LEU A 87 -15.41 1.34 2.96
C LEU A 87 -15.19 0.97 4.43
N ARG A 88 -13.93 0.79 4.83
CA ARG A 88 -13.56 0.29 6.16
C ARG A 88 -12.86 1.35 7.00
N ARG A 89 -12.93 1.22 8.32
CA ARG A 89 -12.20 2.12 9.25
C ARG A 89 -10.70 1.87 9.23
N THR A 90 -10.30 0.63 9.00
CA THR A 90 -8.89 0.21 9.02
C THR A 90 -8.59 -0.71 7.84
N PRO A 91 -7.35 -0.74 7.31
CA PRO A 91 -7.00 -1.65 6.23
C PRO A 91 -7.10 -3.11 6.69
N GLY A 92 -7.27 -4.01 5.74
CA GLY A 92 -7.41 -5.45 5.99
C GLY A 92 -8.85 -5.93 6.09
N TYR A 93 -9.05 -7.21 5.81
CA TYR A 93 -10.35 -7.87 5.84
C TYR A 93 -10.40 -9.07 6.81
N GLN A 94 -9.25 -9.55 7.30
CA GLN A 94 -9.19 -10.69 8.22
C GLN A 94 -9.31 -10.24 9.69
N ASN A 95 -9.98 -11.04 10.52
CA ASN A 95 -10.11 -10.84 11.98
C ASN A 95 -10.64 -9.45 12.40
N LYS A 96 -11.53 -8.85 11.61
CA LYS A 96 -12.06 -7.49 11.85
C LYS A 96 -13.26 -7.51 12.80
N PRO A 97 -13.43 -6.47 13.65
CA PRO A 97 -14.65 -6.33 14.44
C PRO A 97 -15.86 -6.00 13.55
N ALA A 98 -17.07 -6.31 14.02
CA ALA A 98 -18.31 -6.10 13.25
C ALA A 98 -18.55 -4.64 12.81
N GLY A 99 -17.95 -3.66 13.49
CA GLY A 99 -18.07 -2.23 13.18
C GLY A 99 -16.94 -1.65 12.32
N ASP A 100 -16.08 -2.49 11.73
CA ASP A 100 -14.99 -2.03 10.86
C ASP A 100 -15.49 -1.50 9.52
N THR A 101 -16.54 -2.09 8.95
CA THR A 101 -17.18 -1.55 7.73
C THR A 101 -18.00 -0.32 8.10
N LEU A 102 -17.61 0.84 7.56
CA LEU A 102 -18.36 2.09 7.67
C LEU A 102 -19.64 2.01 6.86
N ARG A 103 -19.50 1.64 5.58
CA ARG A 103 -20.60 1.48 4.62
C ARG A 103 -20.13 0.73 3.39
N THR A 104 -21.08 0.27 2.58
CA THR A 104 -20.82 -0.23 1.23
C THR A 104 -21.08 0.89 0.23
N VAL A 105 -20.15 1.08 -0.69
CA VAL A 105 -20.22 2.08 -1.76
C VAL A 105 -20.55 1.36 -3.07
N SER A 106 -21.56 1.82 -3.79
CA SER A 106 -22.00 1.22 -5.07
C SER A 106 -21.03 1.52 -6.21
N ALA A 107 -21.11 0.75 -7.29
CA ALA A 107 -20.38 1.01 -8.52
C ALA A 107 -20.58 2.43 -9.06
N GLY A 108 -19.55 2.96 -9.70
CA GLY A 108 -19.53 4.29 -10.30
C GLY A 108 -19.56 5.45 -9.30
N ALA A 109 -19.65 5.19 -7.99
CA ALA A 109 -19.60 6.25 -7.00
C ALA A 109 -18.24 6.97 -7.08
N PRO A 110 -18.22 8.31 -7.15
CA PRO A 110 -16.98 9.07 -7.20
C PRO A 110 -16.36 9.20 -5.80
N GLY A 111 -15.05 9.08 -5.73
CA GLY A 111 -14.25 9.29 -4.54
C GLY A 111 -12.91 9.91 -4.87
N THR A 112 -12.11 10.13 -3.84
CA THR A 112 -10.76 10.67 -3.98
C THR A 112 -9.80 9.91 -3.10
N ILE A 113 -8.61 9.60 -3.61
CA ILE A 113 -7.56 8.98 -2.82
C ILE A 113 -6.99 10.02 -1.86
N THR A 114 -6.93 9.70 -0.58
CA THR A 114 -6.40 10.57 0.47
C THR A 114 -5.08 10.06 1.04
N GLY A 115 -4.75 8.78 0.81
CA GLY A 115 -3.52 8.17 1.31
C GLY A 115 -3.38 6.69 0.94
N GLY A 116 -2.31 6.07 1.43
CA GLY A 116 -1.89 4.72 1.05
C GLY A 116 -0.71 4.74 0.04
N PRO A 117 -0.31 3.59 -0.50
CA PRO A 117 -0.88 2.26 -0.29
C PRO A 117 -0.42 1.60 1.00
N VAL A 118 -1.26 0.71 1.54
CA VAL A 118 -0.90 -0.22 2.61
C VAL A 118 -1.19 -1.64 2.15
N ASP A 119 -0.15 -2.47 2.10
CA ASP A 119 -0.27 -3.87 1.72
C ASP A 119 -0.56 -4.71 2.98
N LEU A 120 -1.76 -5.30 3.04
CA LEU A 120 -2.23 -6.08 4.19
C LEU A 120 -3.21 -7.18 3.76
N ASP A 121 -3.12 -8.34 4.40
CA ASP A 121 -3.90 -9.55 4.06
C ASP A 121 -3.73 -10.01 2.59
N GLY A 122 -2.58 -9.70 1.98
CA GLY A 122 -2.31 -9.97 0.57
C GLY A 122 -3.05 -9.07 -0.40
N LEU A 123 -3.69 -7.99 0.09
CA LEU A 123 -4.36 -6.98 -0.71
C LEU A 123 -3.69 -5.62 -0.52
N ARG A 124 -3.76 -4.80 -1.57
CA ARG A 124 -3.36 -3.40 -1.50
C ARG A 124 -4.56 -2.54 -1.10
N TRP A 125 -4.41 -1.82 0.01
CA TRP A 125 -5.43 -0.95 0.58
C TRP A 125 -5.07 0.52 0.36
N TRP A 126 -6.07 1.29 -0.03
CA TRP A 126 -5.97 2.73 -0.25
C TRP A 126 -6.93 3.45 0.68
N GLN A 127 -6.46 4.58 1.21
CA GLN A 127 -7.31 5.49 1.96
C GLN A 127 -8.04 6.37 0.96
N VAL A 128 -9.36 6.35 1.04
CA VAL A 128 -10.28 6.96 0.08
C VAL A 128 -11.32 7.74 0.83
N ARG A 129 -11.70 8.88 0.25
CA ARG A 129 -12.79 9.70 0.71
C ARG A 129 -13.95 9.60 -0.26
N PHE A 130 -15.10 9.18 0.24
CA PHE A 130 -16.36 9.13 -0.48
C PHE A 130 -17.36 10.06 0.23
N ALA A 131 -17.67 11.19 -0.41
CA ALA A 131 -18.46 12.27 0.18
C ALA A 131 -17.86 12.75 1.53
N ALA A 132 -18.60 12.58 2.64
CA ALA A 132 -18.17 12.99 3.97
C ALA A 132 -17.36 11.90 4.72
N ASP A 133 -17.39 10.66 4.23
CA ASP A 133 -16.75 9.53 4.90
C ASP A 133 -15.36 9.27 4.31
N GLU A 134 -14.40 9.01 5.19
CA GLU A 134 -13.05 8.60 4.83
C GLU A 134 -12.75 7.23 5.43
N GLY A 135 -12.11 6.37 4.65
CA GLY A 135 -11.80 5.03 5.09
C GLY A 135 -10.88 4.30 4.12
N TRP A 136 -10.72 3.00 4.34
CA TRP A 136 -9.86 2.11 3.61
C TRP A 136 -10.66 1.24 2.66
N MET A 137 -10.17 1.13 1.43
CA MET A 137 -10.75 0.30 0.40
C MET A 137 -9.65 -0.48 -0.31
N ALA A 138 -9.93 -1.75 -0.62
CA ALA A 138 -9.00 -2.57 -1.37
C ALA A 138 -9.03 -2.18 -2.85
N GLU A 139 -7.87 -2.11 -3.49
CA GLU A 139 -7.75 -1.92 -4.94
C GLU A 139 -8.36 -3.10 -5.70
N ARG A 140 -8.08 -4.31 -5.20
CA ARG A 140 -8.51 -5.58 -5.77
C ARG A 140 -9.05 -6.50 -4.70
N SER A 141 -9.95 -7.39 -5.10
CA SER A 141 -10.37 -8.49 -4.24
C SER A 141 -9.29 -9.56 -4.13
N SER A 142 -9.45 -10.50 -3.21
CA SER A 142 -8.58 -11.69 -3.10
C SER A 142 -8.59 -12.59 -4.34
N GLN A 143 -9.58 -12.41 -5.23
CA GLN A 143 -9.67 -13.10 -6.52
C GLN A 143 -9.06 -12.27 -7.67
N GLY A 144 -8.41 -11.14 -7.38
CA GLY A 144 -7.80 -10.27 -8.39
C GLY A 144 -8.79 -9.39 -9.16
N ARG A 145 -10.08 -9.36 -8.80
CA ARG A 145 -11.05 -8.46 -9.44
C ARG A 145 -10.77 -7.01 -9.03
N LEU A 146 -10.73 -6.10 -10.01
CA LEU A 146 -10.61 -4.66 -9.76
C LEU A 146 -11.84 -4.15 -9.01
N LEU A 147 -11.60 -3.44 -7.91
CA LEU A 147 -12.64 -2.84 -7.06
C LEU A 147 -12.62 -1.31 -7.15
N LEU A 148 -11.41 -0.75 -7.23
CA LEU A 148 -11.17 0.68 -7.34
C LEU A 148 -10.44 0.97 -8.65
N GLU A 149 -10.87 2.00 -9.36
CA GLU A 149 -10.22 2.47 -10.59
C GLU A 149 -10.11 3.99 -10.61
N LEU A 150 -9.21 4.53 -11.43
CA LEU A 150 -9.16 5.96 -11.70
C LEU A 150 -10.45 6.40 -12.41
N ALA A 151 -11.03 7.50 -11.96
CA ALA A 151 -12.18 8.09 -12.63
C ALA A 151 -11.75 8.52 -14.04
N GLY A 152 -12.48 8.05 -15.05
CA GLY A 152 -12.29 8.51 -16.43
C GLY A 152 -12.63 10.00 -16.59
N PRO A 153 -12.06 10.67 -17.60
CA PRO A 153 -12.44 12.03 -17.98
C PRO A 153 -13.88 12.12 -18.50
#